data_AF-A0AAX2CE26-F1
#
_entry.id   AF-A0AAX2CE26-F1
#
_cell.length_a   1.000
_cell.length_b   1.000
_cell.length_c   1.000
_cell.angle_alpha   90.00
_cell.angle_beta   90.00
_cell.angle_gamma   90.00
#
_symmetry.space_group_name_H-M   'P 1'
#
loop_
_entity.id
_entity.type
_entity.pdbx_description
1 polymer ?
#
loop_
_entity_poly.entity_id
_entity_poly.type
_entity_poly.pdbx_seq_one_letter_code
_entity_poly.pdbx_strand_id
1 'polypeptide(L)'
;MKEKLSQGEEYQDNDLVMCTPFGTPINPANVRRSLNALIQKAAVSKIRFHDLRHTHATLLLAKGVNVKVISERLGHSNIKITLDTYSHVLLTMQEDAVNKIEEIL
;
A
#
# COMPACT_ATOMS: atom_id res chain seq x y z
N MET A 1 -16.80 4.85 -16.96
CA MET A 1 -17.66 5.10 -18.15
C MET A 1 -19.10 4.64 -17.95
N LYS A 2 -19.38 3.45 -17.40
CA LYS A 2 -20.76 2.98 -17.18
C LYS A 2 -21.59 3.89 -16.26
N GLU A 3 -21.01 4.39 -15.17
CA GLU A 3 -21.72 5.25 -14.20
C GLU A 3 -21.98 6.67 -14.76
N LYS A 4 -21.03 7.20 -15.54
CA LYS A 4 -21.19 8.46 -16.30
C LYS A 4 -22.39 8.40 -17.24
N LEU A 5 -22.57 7.26 -17.93
CA LEU A 5 -23.70 7.05 -18.84
C LEU A 5 -25.03 6.82 -18.10
N SER A 6 -25.01 6.33 -16.86
CA SER A 6 -26.24 5.99 -16.14
C SER A 6 -26.85 7.16 -15.37
N GLN A 7 -26.04 8.07 -14.83
CA GLN A 7 -26.51 9.20 -14.01
C GLN A 7 -26.80 10.48 -14.81
N GLY A 8 -26.41 10.53 -16.09
CA GLY A 8 -26.75 11.63 -16.99
C GLY A 8 -26.29 13.00 -16.47
N GLU A 9 -27.23 13.95 -16.36
CA GLU A 9 -26.97 15.34 -15.95
C GLU A 9 -26.57 15.48 -14.46
N GLU A 10 -26.85 14.50 -13.61
CA GLU A 10 -26.48 14.55 -12.19
C GLU A 10 -25.03 14.13 -11.92
N TYR A 11 -24.31 13.64 -12.94
CA TYR A 11 -22.93 13.21 -12.79
C TYR A 11 -21.94 14.39 -12.81
N GLN A 12 -21.12 14.50 -11.77
CA GLN A 12 -20.07 15.52 -11.66
C GLN A 12 -18.72 14.99 -12.15
N ASP A 13 -18.28 15.42 -13.32
CA ASP A 13 -17.00 14.99 -13.88
C ASP A 13 -15.81 15.74 -13.30
N ASN A 14 -15.32 15.25 -12.16
CA ASN A 14 -14.14 15.79 -11.47
C ASN A 14 -12.82 15.09 -11.89
N ASP A 15 -12.83 14.31 -12.97
CA ASP A 15 -11.69 13.48 -13.43
C ASP A 15 -11.12 12.56 -12.32
N LEU A 16 -11.99 12.09 -11.44
CA LEU A 16 -11.62 11.24 -10.31
C LEU A 16 -11.57 9.77 -10.72
N VAL A 17 -10.45 9.12 -10.41
CA VAL A 17 -10.31 7.65 -10.55
C VAL A 17 -11.17 6.90 -9.52
N MET A 18 -11.27 7.43 -8.30
CA MET A 18 -12.15 6.91 -7.25
C MET A 18 -13.24 7.92 -6.92
N CYS A 19 -14.44 7.67 -7.43
CA CYS A 19 -15.61 8.50 -7.20
C CYS A 19 -16.82 7.68 -6.76
N THR A 20 -17.81 8.36 -6.21
CA THR A 20 -19.15 7.80 -6.03
C THR A 20 -19.82 7.61 -7.41
N PRO A 21 -20.95 6.90 -7.49
CA PRO A 21 -21.70 6.79 -8.74
C PRO A 21 -22.06 8.13 -9.39
N PHE A 22 -22.11 9.23 -8.60
CA PHE A 22 -22.40 10.59 -9.06
C PHE A 22 -21.15 11.41 -9.42
N GLY A 23 -19.96 10.81 -9.41
CA GLY A 23 -18.71 11.51 -9.75
C GLY A 23 -18.09 12.37 -8.65
N THR A 24 -18.67 12.33 -7.44
CA THR A 24 -18.14 13.05 -6.27
C THR A 24 -17.04 12.27 -5.54
N PRO A 25 -16.17 12.93 -4.74
CA PRO A 25 -15.14 12.25 -3.96
C PRO A 25 -15.71 11.22 -2.97
N ILE A 26 -15.06 10.06 -2.87
CA ILE A 26 -15.42 9.06 -1.86
C ILE A 26 -14.96 9.54 -0.48
N ASN A 27 -15.87 9.50 0.52
CA ASN A 27 -15.51 9.73 1.91
C ASN A 27 -14.52 8.64 2.40
N PRO A 28 -13.36 8.98 2.97
CA PRO A 28 -12.41 8.00 3.51
C PRO A 28 -13.00 6.99 4.51
N ALA A 29 -14.05 7.36 5.24
CA ALA A 29 -14.75 6.46 6.15
C ALA A 29 -15.43 5.30 5.41
N ASN A 30 -15.92 5.52 4.18
CA ASN A 30 -16.52 4.47 3.37
C ASN A 30 -15.46 3.46 2.91
N VAL A 31 -14.27 3.94 2.52
CA VAL A 31 -13.13 3.07 2.19
C VAL A 31 -12.75 2.20 3.39
N ARG A 32 -12.66 2.79 4.58
CA ARG A 32 -12.38 2.05 5.83
C ARG A 32 -13.46 1.03 6.15
N ARG A 33 -14.75 1.36 5.95
CA ARG A 33 -15.87 0.44 6.14
C ARG A 33 -15.77 -0.76 5.21
N SER A 34 -15.51 -0.53 3.92
CA SER A 34 -15.31 -1.60 2.93
C SER A 34 -14.12 -2.47 3.28
N LEU A 35 -12.99 -1.89 3.70
CA LEU A 35 -11.82 -2.65 4.15
C LEU A 35 -12.16 -3.54 5.36
N ASN A 36 -12.86 -3.02 6.36
CA ASN A 36 -13.25 -3.80 7.54
C ASN A 36 -14.16 -4.99 7.18
N ALA A 37 -15.08 -4.81 6.24
CA ALA A 37 -15.93 -5.90 5.76
C ALA A 37 -15.11 -7.00 5.06
N LEU A 38 -14.11 -6.62 4.26
CA LEU A 38 -13.18 -7.56 3.63
C LEU A 38 -12.31 -8.31 4.64
N ILE A 39 -11.81 -7.61 5.67
CA ILE A 39 -11.04 -8.22 6.76
C ILE A 39 -11.85 -9.28 7.50
N GLN A 40 -13.11 -8.96 7.84
CA GLN A 40 -14.02 -9.91 8.48
C GLN A 40 -14.29 -11.13 7.60
N LYS A 41 -14.52 -10.92 6.30
CA LYS A 41 -14.74 -12.00 5.33
C LYS A 41 -13.50 -12.89 5.16
N ALA A 42 -12.31 -12.30 5.23
CA ALA A 42 -11.04 -13.02 5.13
C ALA A 42 -10.64 -13.72 6.45
N ALA A 43 -11.36 -13.50 7.54
CA ALA A 43 -11.06 -14.02 8.88
C ALA A 43 -9.63 -13.72 9.36
N VAL A 44 -9.09 -12.56 8.99
CA VAL A 44 -7.77 -12.09 9.44
C VAL A 44 -7.90 -11.14 10.63
N SER A 45 -6.78 -10.93 11.34
CA SER A 45 -6.72 -9.93 12.40
C SER A 45 -7.06 -8.54 11.87
N LYS A 46 -7.39 -7.62 12.78
CA LYS A 46 -7.75 -6.25 12.41
C LYS A 46 -6.54 -5.54 11.79
N ILE A 47 -6.68 -5.10 10.55
CA ILE A 47 -5.67 -4.35 9.78
C ILE A 47 -6.18 -2.92 9.57
N ARG A 48 -5.34 -1.90 9.82
CA ARG A 48 -5.69 -0.51 9.51
C ARG A 48 -5.38 -0.21 8.04
N PHE A 49 -6.02 0.81 7.49
CA PHE A 49 -5.79 1.18 6.08
C PHE A 49 -4.31 1.50 5.77
N HIS A 50 -3.60 2.17 6.69
CA HIS A 50 -2.17 2.47 6.53
C HIS A 50 -1.29 1.21 6.59
N ASP A 51 -1.74 0.14 7.26
CA ASP A 51 -0.95 -1.08 7.37
C ASP A 51 -0.80 -1.77 6.00
N LEU A 52 -1.74 -1.56 5.06
CA LEU A 52 -1.60 -2.01 3.67
C LEU A 52 -0.36 -1.41 2.99
N ARG A 53 -0.07 -0.14 3.28
CA ARG A 53 1.13 0.55 2.77
C ARG A 53 2.39 0.00 3.43
N HIS A 54 2.35 -0.33 4.71
CA HIS A 54 3.46 -1.02 5.38
C HIS A 54 3.71 -2.40 4.77
N THR A 55 2.66 -3.20 4.58
CA THR A 55 2.77 -4.52 3.93
C THR A 55 3.39 -4.41 2.55
N HIS A 56 2.99 -3.43 1.73
CA HIS A 56 3.58 -3.22 0.41
C HIS A 56 5.10 -2.97 0.49
N ALA A 57 5.53 -2.09 1.40
CA ALA A 57 6.94 -1.77 1.57
C ALA A 57 7.75 -2.97 2.09
N THR A 58 7.23 -3.68 3.10
CA THR A 58 7.86 -4.88 3.65
C THR A 58 8.00 -5.97 2.58
N LEU A 59 7.00 -6.19 1.73
CA LEU A 59 7.07 -7.17 0.65
C LEU A 59 8.13 -6.80 -0.40
N LEU A 60 8.26 -5.51 -0.75
CA LEU A 60 9.29 -5.05 -1.68
C LEU A 60 10.69 -5.23 -1.08
N LEU A 61 10.86 -4.92 0.21
CA LEU A 61 12.12 -5.16 0.92
C LEU A 61 12.48 -6.64 0.95
N ALA A 62 11.54 -7.51 1.33
CA ALA A 62 11.76 -8.96 1.34
C ALA A 62 12.12 -9.53 -0.04
N LYS A 63 11.76 -8.84 -1.13
CA LYS A 63 12.17 -9.20 -2.51
C LYS A 63 13.50 -8.59 -2.95
N GLY A 64 14.24 -7.95 -2.04
CA GLY A 64 15.55 -7.36 -2.34
C GLY A 64 15.48 -6.04 -3.11
N VAL A 65 14.30 -5.39 -3.19
CA VAL A 65 14.19 -4.11 -3.90
C VAL A 65 14.94 -3.04 -3.11
N ASN A 66 15.70 -2.20 -3.84
CA ASN A 66 16.50 -1.15 -3.24
C ASN A 66 15.62 -0.17 -2.42
N VAL A 67 16.02 0.08 -1.17
CA VAL A 67 15.27 0.94 -0.23
C VAL A 67 15.03 2.36 -0.75
N LYS A 68 15.93 2.90 -1.59
CA LYS A 68 15.75 4.20 -2.24
C LYS A 68 14.55 4.18 -3.20
N VAL A 69 14.45 3.14 -4.02
CA VAL A 69 13.33 2.93 -4.97
C VAL A 69 12.02 2.77 -4.21
N ILE A 70 12.04 2.03 -3.09
CA ILE A 70 10.86 1.87 -2.23
C ILE A 70 10.46 3.23 -1.63
N SER A 71 11.42 3.99 -1.11
CA SER A 71 11.17 5.31 -0.52
C SER A 71 10.55 6.28 -1.53
N GLU A 72 11.04 6.30 -2.78
CA GLU A 72 10.51 7.12 -3.87
C GLU A 72 9.09 6.68 -4.26
N ARG A 73 8.86 5.36 -4.41
CA ARG A 73 7.54 4.79 -4.71
C ARG A 73 6.52 5.11 -3.62
N LEU A 74 6.95 5.14 -2.37
CA LEU A 74 6.12 5.53 -1.25
C LEU A 74 5.91 7.07 -1.22
N GLY A 75 6.80 7.86 -1.81
CA GLY A 75 6.74 9.32 -1.73
C GLY A 75 7.23 9.86 -0.39
N HIS A 76 8.12 9.12 0.31
CA HIS A 76 8.78 9.66 1.49
C HIS A 76 9.86 10.65 1.06
N SER A 77 9.76 11.89 1.53
CA SER A 77 10.73 12.96 1.30
C SER A 77 12.12 12.63 1.87
N ASN A 78 12.17 11.78 2.89
CA ASN A 78 13.40 11.32 3.51
C ASN A 78 13.44 9.78 3.57
N ILE A 79 14.52 9.21 3.01
CA ILE A 79 14.78 7.77 3.01
C ILE A 79 14.93 7.20 4.42
N LYS A 80 15.37 8.01 5.39
CA LYS A 80 15.48 7.61 6.80
C LYS A 80 14.13 7.14 7.35
N ILE A 81 13.02 7.77 6.96
CA ILE A 81 11.68 7.33 7.39
C ILE A 81 11.43 5.87 7.00
N THR A 82 11.79 5.50 5.77
CA THR A 82 11.66 4.13 5.28
C THR A 82 12.62 3.19 6.01
N LEU A 83 13.89 3.58 6.17
CA LEU A 83 14.90 2.77 6.86
C LEU A 83 14.53 2.51 8.33
N ASP A 84 14.12 3.55 9.06
CA ASP A 84 13.78 3.45 10.47
C ASP A 84 12.53 2.58 10.66
N THR A 85 11.52 2.76 9.81
CA THR A 85 10.24 2.01 9.87
C THR A 85 10.42 0.52 9.59
N TYR A 86 11.31 0.15 8.66
CA TYR A 86 11.48 -1.24 8.20
C TYR A 86 12.83 -1.87 8.59
N SER A 87 13.52 -1.27 9.55
CA SER A 87 14.83 -1.70 10.07
C SER A 87 14.87 -3.19 10.44
N HIS A 88 13.81 -3.71 11.06
CA HIS A 88 13.67 -5.13 11.41
C HIS A 88 13.73 -6.07 10.20
N VAL A 89 13.13 -5.69 9.07
CA VAL A 89 13.15 -6.49 7.83
C VAL A 89 14.57 -6.50 7.23
N LEU A 90 15.27 -5.38 7.32
CA LEU A 90 16.63 -5.24 6.81
C LEU A 90 17.64 -6.10 7.59
N LEU A 91 17.45 -6.29 8.90
CA LEU A 91 18.30 -7.17 9.70
C LEU A 91 18.22 -8.63 9.21
N THR A 92 17.00 -9.14 8.97
CA THR A 92 16.82 -10.50 8.41
C THR A 92 17.47 -10.64 7.03
N MET A 93 17.42 -9.59 6.21
CA MET A 93 18.09 -9.59 4.90
C MET A 93 19.62 -9.57 5.01
N GLN A 94 20.19 -9.04 6.10
CA GLN A 94 21.64 -9.11 6.32
C GLN A 94 22.08 -10.53 6.64
N GLU A 95 21.31 -11.27 7.44
CA GLU A 95 21.57 -12.69 7.69
C GLU A 95 21.52 -13.50 6.38
N ASP A 96 20.50 -13.27 5.54
CA ASP A 96 20.41 -13.89 4.21
C ASP A 96 21.61 -13.53 3.31
N ALA A 97 22.12 -12.30 3.39
CA ALA A 97 23.27 -11.87 2.62
C ALA A 97 24.56 -12.57 3.08
N VAL A 98 24.73 -12.77 4.38
CA VAL A 98 25.86 -13.52 4.95
C VAL A 98 25.81 -14.98 4.50
N ASN A 99 24.64 -15.63 4.62
CA ASN A 99 24.45 -17.02 4.18
C ASN A 99 24.79 -17.21 2.69
N LYS A 100 24.41 -16.26 1.83
CA LYS A 100 24.75 -16.30 0.39
C LYS A 100 26.25 -16.16 0.12
N ILE A 101 27.00 -15.46 0.97
CA ILE A 101 28.46 -15.37 0.86
C ILE A 101 29.09 -16.70 1.28
N GLU A 102 28.56 -17.34 2.33
CA GLU A 102 29.01 -18.69 2.74
C GLU A 102 28.80 -19.74 1.65
N GLU A 103 27.73 -19.66 0.86
CA GLU A 103 27.50 -20.56 -0.29
C GLU A 103 28.48 -20.36 -1.46
N ILE A 104 29.14 -19.20 -1.54
CA ILE A 104 30.11 -18.88 -2.59
C ILE A 104 31.54 -19.32 -2.21
N LEU A 105 31.80 -19.50 -0.91
CA LEU A 105 33.10 -19.91 -0.34
C LEU A 105 33.23 -21.44 -0.26
#